data_AF-A0A838TVK6-F1
#
_entry.id   AF-A0A838TVK6-F1
#
_cell.length_a   1.000
_cell.length_b   1.000
_cell.length_c   1.000
_cell.angle_alpha   90.00
_cell.angle_beta   90.00
_cell.angle_gamma   90.00
#
_symmetry.space_group_name_H-M   'P 1'
#
loop_
_entity.id
_entity.type
_entity.pdbx_description
1 polymer ?
#
loop_
_entity_poly.entity_id
_entity_poly.type
_entity_poly.pdbx_seq_one_letter_code
_entity_poly.pdbx_strand_id
1 'polypeptide(L)'
;MKDLVSSKKKIRKYKKAKPSKHASVEAKSRPVSLPEYVEKTIFTAEPKTSKDKKPFRKQLENVIKSLQKKLRTINLPSKHVPLHNLAFLKRHRGLRKFVKQNESDIQLILFPLILLMILITLNVVNSQMFTTIAEEEFHASSVNTKLNPYPFVEALALPKVTANAAIIVDADSQVILFSKNPGLRFSMASTTKIMTALTGLDYYKQDDQLTVKSVGVEGSGLGLIREDQFAFGDLLYAMMLPSANDAAQTVADNYPGGAEAFVQKMNEKAASLNLSKTHFSDASGLDDDGDYTTVVDLARLASYAITNPTFVDITSTKYKLISNRSLTRQYPLNNLNRLLGTEGVTGIKTGTTEGAGEVLVTSTVKNGHTYIIVVMQSRNRFSDTNILMNFIEENVKYVMPPVPQE
;
A
#
# COMPACT_ATOMS: atom_id res chain seq x y z
N MET A 1 -58.77 -31.76 30.28
CA MET A 1 -59.32 -32.08 28.95
C MET A 1 -58.76 -31.04 27.99
N LYS A 2 -57.99 -31.51 26.99
CA LYS A 2 -57.46 -30.80 25.82
C LYS A 2 -56.30 -29.81 26.01
N ASP A 3 -55.16 -30.29 25.50
CA ASP A 3 -54.20 -29.58 24.64
C ASP A 3 -53.20 -28.61 25.27
N LEU A 4 -52.07 -29.17 25.73
CA LEU A 4 -50.77 -28.46 25.79
C LEU A 4 -49.57 -29.43 25.92
N VAL A 5 -49.48 -30.46 25.07
CA VAL A 5 -48.24 -31.25 24.90
C VAL A 5 -48.16 -31.78 23.46
N SER A 6 -47.62 -31.02 22.52
CA SER A 6 -47.18 -31.54 21.21
C SER A 6 -46.46 -30.48 20.36
N SER A 7 -45.15 -30.29 20.53
CA SER A 7 -44.31 -29.79 19.42
C SER A 7 -42.83 -30.21 19.47
N LYS A 8 -42.44 -31.17 20.32
CA LYS A 8 -41.18 -31.91 20.17
C LYS A 8 -41.39 -33.19 19.38
N LYS A 9 -41.40 -33.09 18.04
CA LYS A 9 -41.06 -34.17 17.08
C LYS A 9 -41.30 -33.68 15.65
N LYS A 10 -40.22 -33.32 14.94
CA LYS A 10 -40.05 -33.53 13.50
C LYS A 10 -38.60 -33.26 13.11
N ILE A 11 -37.72 -34.16 13.58
CA ILE A 11 -36.44 -34.45 12.95
C ILE A 11 -36.69 -35.63 11.99
N ARG A 12 -36.05 -35.58 10.80
CA ARG A 12 -36.00 -36.55 9.69
C ARG A 12 -36.96 -36.29 8.53
N LYS A 13 -36.42 -35.67 7.48
CA LYS A 13 -36.18 -36.28 6.15
C LYS A 13 -36.01 -35.17 5.12
N TYR A 14 -34.78 -34.83 4.77
CA TYR A 14 -34.48 -34.47 3.39
C TYR A 14 -33.22 -35.22 2.94
N LYS A 15 -33.44 -35.99 1.88
CA LYS A 15 -32.51 -36.95 1.28
C LYS A 15 -31.47 -36.20 0.45
N LYS A 16 -30.27 -36.78 0.47
CA LYS A 16 -29.19 -36.70 -0.51
C LYS A 16 -29.67 -36.36 -1.93
N ALA A 17 -29.27 -35.20 -2.43
CA ALA A 17 -29.12 -34.95 -3.86
C ALA A 17 -27.62 -34.97 -4.19
N LYS A 18 -27.23 -35.80 -5.15
CA LYS A 18 -25.87 -35.90 -5.71
C LYS A 18 -25.53 -34.61 -6.44
N PRO A 19 -24.30 -34.06 -6.33
CA PRO A 19 -23.85 -33.05 -7.27
C PRO A 19 -23.47 -33.73 -8.60
N SER A 20 -23.98 -33.17 -9.70
CA SER A 20 -23.61 -33.56 -11.06
C SER A 20 -22.16 -33.18 -11.34
N LYS A 21 -21.47 -34.08 -12.03
CA LYS A 21 -20.12 -33.89 -12.55
C LYS A 21 -20.18 -32.87 -13.69
N HIS A 22 -19.67 -31.67 -13.47
CA HIS A 22 -19.19 -30.80 -14.55
C HIS A 22 -17.69 -30.57 -14.40
N ALA A 23 -17.04 -30.61 -15.56
CA ALA A 23 -15.62 -30.69 -15.81
C ALA A 23 -14.77 -29.71 -14.98
N SER A 24 -13.81 -30.26 -14.27
CA SER A 24 -12.61 -29.61 -13.77
C SER A 24 -11.78 -29.10 -14.95
N VAL A 25 -11.81 -27.79 -15.21
CA VAL A 25 -10.78 -27.12 -15.99
C VAL A 25 -9.67 -26.73 -15.01
N GLU A 26 -8.59 -27.49 -15.07
CA GLU A 26 -7.33 -27.24 -14.36
C GLU A 26 -6.70 -25.95 -14.93
N ALA A 27 -7.02 -24.78 -14.36
CA ALA A 27 -6.23 -23.58 -14.58
C ALA A 27 -5.03 -23.63 -13.64
N LYS A 28 -3.94 -24.24 -14.09
CA LYS A 28 -2.62 -24.13 -13.44
C LYS A 28 -2.13 -22.69 -13.59
N SER A 29 -2.48 -21.81 -12.64
CA SER A 29 -1.81 -20.52 -12.49
C SER A 29 -0.41 -20.79 -11.94
N ARG A 30 0.59 -20.79 -12.83
CA ARG A 30 1.99 -20.65 -12.41
C ARG A 30 2.17 -19.23 -11.85
N PRO A 31 2.83 -19.04 -10.70
CA PRO A 31 3.29 -17.71 -10.32
C PRO A 31 4.37 -17.29 -11.32
N VAL A 32 4.11 -16.23 -12.07
CA VAL A 32 5.15 -15.56 -12.86
C VAL A 32 6.01 -14.81 -11.86
N SER A 33 7.19 -15.35 -11.57
CA SER A 33 8.24 -14.63 -10.87
C SER A 33 8.67 -13.43 -11.72
N LEU A 34 8.55 -12.23 -11.16
CA LEU A 34 9.16 -11.02 -11.72
C LEU A 34 10.69 -11.21 -11.78
N PRO A 35 11.36 -10.93 -12.92
CA PRO A 35 12.81 -10.93 -12.96
C PRO A 35 13.37 -9.81 -12.08
N GLU A 36 14.30 -10.19 -11.22
CA GLU A 36 14.97 -9.39 -10.18
C GLU A 36 15.99 -8.38 -10.75
N TYR A 37 15.61 -7.62 -11.80
CA TYR A 37 16.52 -6.66 -12.43
C TYR A 37 15.91 -5.31 -12.86
N VAL A 38 14.74 -4.94 -12.35
CA VAL A 38 14.13 -3.61 -12.63
C VAL A 38 14.07 -2.77 -11.34
N GLU A 39 15.22 -2.63 -10.69
CA GLU A 39 15.47 -1.56 -9.73
C GLU A 39 16.74 -0.82 -10.14
N LYS A 40 16.60 0.09 -11.11
CA LYS A 40 17.25 1.41 -11.08
C LYS A 40 16.89 2.22 -12.32
N THR A 41 16.46 3.44 -12.03
CA THR A 41 16.38 4.62 -12.91
C THR A 41 14.99 4.91 -13.46
N ILE A 42 14.32 5.79 -12.70
CA ILE A 42 13.17 6.62 -13.04
C ILE A 42 13.38 7.33 -14.40
N PHE A 43 12.37 7.34 -15.27
CA PHE A 43 11.70 8.57 -15.78
C PHE A 43 10.62 8.24 -16.83
N THR A 44 9.34 8.51 -16.49
CA THR A 44 8.37 9.11 -17.42
C THR A 44 7.33 9.93 -16.62
N ALA A 45 7.58 11.24 -16.51
CA ALA A 45 6.51 12.23 -16.31
C ALA A 45 7.05 13.59 -16.75
N GLU A 46 6.50 14.14 -17.84
CA GLU A 46 6.71 15.52 -18.23
C GLU A 46 6.12 16.48 -17.18
N PRO A 47 6.84 17.52 -16.72
CA PRO A 47 6.27 18.49 -15.79
C PRO A 47 5.52 19.59 -16.55
N LYS A 48 4.18 19.55 -16.46
CA LYS A 48 3.29 20.66 -16.78
C LYS A 48 3.29 21.66 -15.61
N THR A 49 4.11 22.71 -15.70
CA THR A 49 4.04 24.03 -14.99
C THR A 49 5.37 24.49 -14.36
N SER A 50 5.55 25.82 -14.24
CA SER A 50 6.83 26.47 -13.93
C SER A 50 7.30 26.39 -12.47
N LYS A 51 6.52 25.78 -11.55
CA LYS A 51 6.88 25.67 -10.13
C LYS A 51 7.61 24.36 -9.74
N ASP A 52 7.59 23.34 -10.59
CA ASP A 52 8.29 22.06 -10.37
C ASP A 52 9.72 22.02 -10.95
N LYS A 53 10.25 23.17 -11.36
CA LYS A 53 11.64 23.25 -11.86
C LYS A 53 12.69 23.14 -10.75
N LYS A 54 12.35 23.29 -9.47
CA LYS A 54 13.32 23.25 -8.36
C LYS A 54 13.89 21.86 -8.07
N PRO A 55 13.09 20.78 -7.97
CA PRO A 55 13.60 19.42 -7.75
C PRO A 55 14.42 18.91 -8.93
N PHE A 56 13.94 19.14 -10.16
CA PHE A 56 14.62 18.74 -11.38
C PHE A 56 15.95 19.50 -11.55
N ARG A 57 15.97 20.81 -11.30
CA ARG A 57 17.21 21.61 -11.34
C ARG A 57 18.21 21.15 -10.29
N LYS A 58 17.77 20.72 -9.10
CA LYS A 58 18.64 20.18 -8.05
C LYS A 58 19.17 18.79 -8.40
N GLN A 59 18.37 17.93 -9.02
CA GLN A 59 18.81 16.63 -9.56
C GLN A 59 19.80 16.83 -10.71
N LEU A 60 19.52 17.76 -11.63
CA LEU A 60 20.40 18.11 -12.73
C LEU A 60 21.72 18.73 -12.21
N GLU A 61 21.67 19.59 -11.19
CA GLU A 61 22.87 20.13 -10.53
C GLU A 61 23.69 19.04 -9.84
N ASN A 62 23.05 18.02 -9.25
CA ASN A 62 23.75 16.89 -8.65
C ASN A 62 24.38 15.98 -9.70
N VAL A 63 23.71 15.76 -10.84
CA VAL A 63 24.27 15.04 -11.99
C VAL A 63 25.42 15.83 -12.61
N ILE A 64 25.27 17.15 -12.80
CA ILE A 64 26.33 18.04 -13.28
C ILE A 64 27.51 18.06 -12.30
N LYS A 65 27.29 18.13 -10.98
CA LYS A 65 28.36 18.05 -9.98
C LYS A 65 29.05 16.69 -9.97
N SER A 66 28.30 15.60 -10.15
CA SER A 66 28.84 14.24 -10.26
C SER A 66 29.68 14.08 -11.53
N LEU A 67 29.20 14.59 -12.66
CA LEU A 67 29.92 14.62 -13.93
C LEU A 67 31.15 15.54 -13.87
N GLN A 68 31.06 16.72 -13.25
CA GLN A 68 32.20 17.61 -13.02
C GLN A 68 33.23 16.98 -12.08
N LYS A 69 32.79 16.23 -11.05
CA LYS A 69 33.69 15.48 -10.17
C LYS A 69 34.38 14.33 -10.92
N LYS A 70 33.65 13.61 -11.78
CA LYS A 70 34.21 12.56 -12.67
C LYS A 70 35.13 13.14 -13.74
N LEU A 71 34.80 14.31 -14.30
CA LEU A 71 35.62 15.07 -15.25
C LEU A 71 36.85 15.69 -14.58
N ARG A 72 36.83 15.97 -13.27
CA ARG A 72 38.03 16.35 -12.49
C ARG A 72 38.94 15.15 -12.18
N THR A 73 38.38 13.94 -12.07
CA THR A 73 39.19 12.70 -11.93
C THR A 73 39.73 12.21 -13.27
N ILE A 74 39.10 12.57 -14.38
CA ILE A 74 39.69 12.45 -15.71
C ILE A 74 40.65 13.64 -15.85
N ASN A 75 41.95 13.42 -15.71
CA ASN A 75 42.96 14.42 -16.03
C ASN A 75 42.92 14.69 -17.56
N LEU A 76 41.95 15.50 -18.00
CA LEU A 76 42.02 16.16 -19.28
C LEU A 76 43.10 17.23 -19.16
N PRO A 77 44.15 17.20 -20.02
CA PRO A 77 45.21 18.19 -19.94
C PRO A 77 44.63 19.56 -20.28
N SER A 78 44.34 20.34 -19.24
CA SER A 78 44.11 21.77 -19.35
C SER A 78 45.41 22.39 -19.86
N LYS A 79 45.34 23.00 -21.05
CA LYS A 79 46.33 23.92 -21.65
C LYS A 79 47.79 23.62 -21.25
N HIS A 80 48.49 22.96 -22.18
CA HIS A 80 49.80 22.31 -22.06
C HIS A 80 49.71 20.87 -21.55
N VAL A 81 49.79 19.91 -22.47
CA VAL A 81 50.16 18.52 -22.13
C VAL A 81 51.58 18.58 -21.55
N PRO A 82 51.80 18.35 -20.25
CA PRO A 82 53.15 18.31 -19.73
C PRO A 82 53.77 17.04 -20.29
N LEU A 83 54.86 17.18 -21.04
CA LEU A 83 55.65 16.09 -21.67
C LEU A 83 56.21 15.04 -20.67
N HIS A 84 55.74 14.99 -19.43
CA HIS A 84 56.35 14.25 -18.34
C HIS A 84 55.76 12.84 -18.11
N ASN A 85 54.58 12.51 -18.67
CA ASN A 85 53.92 11.21 -18.48
C ASN A 85 53.95 10.28 -19.71
N LEU A 86 55.03 10.33 -20.50
CA LEU A 86 55.35 9.32 -21.50
C LEU A 86 56.78 8.83 -21.23
N ALA A 87 56.92 7.82 -20.36
CA ALA A 87 58.19 7.14 -20.11
C ALA A 87 58.83 6.62 -21.43
N PHE A 88 57.99 6.34 -22.42
CA PHE A 88 58.36 6.01 -23.80
C PHE A 88 59.07 7.16 -24.54
N LEU A 89 58.59 8.40 -24.44
CA LEU A 89 59.19 9.58 -25.07
C LEU A 89 60.51 10.01 -24.42
N LYS A 90 60.74 9.66 -23.15
CA LYS A 90 62.03 9.92 -22.48
C LYS A 90 63.17 9.07 -23.06
N ARG A 91 62.88 7.88 -23.59
CA ARG A 91 63.88 6.94 -24.12
C ARG A 91 64.35 7.29 -25.55
N HIS A 92 63.52 8.00 -26.32
CA HIS A 92 63.83 8.38 -27.71
C HIS A 92 63.93 9.90 -27.87
N ARG A 93 65.14 10.46 -27.65
CA ARG A 93 65.42 11.90 -27.77
C ARG A 93 65.00 12.50 -29.12
N GLY A 94 65.16 11.75 -30.21
CA GLY A 94 64.76 12.17 -31.56
C GLY A 94 63.25 12.34 -31.72
N LEU A 95 62.47 11.38 -31.23
CA LEU A 95 61.01 11.42 -31.28
C LEU A 95 60.43 12.57 -30.45
N ARG A 96 61.03 12.84 -29.28
CA ARG A 96 60.63 13.98 -28.45
C ARG A 96 60.90 15.33 -29.13
N LYS A 97 62.03 15.47 -29.82
CA LYS A 97 62.37 16.68 -30.59
C LYS A 97 61.41 16.85 -31.78
N PHE A 98 61.08 15.76 -32.47
CA PHE A 98 60.13 15.72 -33.57
C PHE A 98 58.71 16.12 -33.13
N VAL A 99 58.17 15.53 -32.05
CA VAL A 99 56.84 15.88 -31.52
C VAL A 99 56.77 17.34 -31.10
N LYS A 100 57.84 17.86 -30.49
CA LYS A 100 57.90 19.27 -30.08
C LYS A 100 58.02 20.23 -31.26
N GLN A 101 58.70 19.83 -32.34
CA GLN A 101 58.83 20.65 -33.56
C GLN A 101 57.53 20.68 -34.38
N ASN A 102 56.73 19.62 -34.34
CA ASN A 102 55.50 19.46 -35.13
C ASN A 102 54.24 19.44 -34.25
N GLU A 103 54.29 20.05 -33.07
CA GLU A 103 53.20 19.98 -32.08
C GLU A 103 51.88 20.54 -32.63
N SER A 104 51.95 21.65 -33.38
CA SER A 104 50.80 22.26 -34.06
C SER A 104 50.17 21.31 -35.08
N ASP A 105 51.00 20.65 -35.88
CA ASP A 105 50.55 19.81 -36.99
C ASP A 105 49.96 18.50 -36.46
N ILE A 106 50.57 17.95 -35.40
CA ILE A 106 50.05 16.80 -34.68
C ILE A 106 48.71 17.12 -34.01
N GLN A 107 48.55 18.31 -33.41
CA GLN A 107 47.27 18.74 -32.83
C GLN A 107 46.20 18.94 -33.92
N LEU A 108 46.57 19.52 -35.06
CA LEU A 108 45.68 19.74 -36.20
C LEU A 108 45.11 18.43 -36.76
N ILE A 109 45.89 17.34 -36.69
CA ILE A 109 45.47 15.99 -37.13
C ILE A 109 44.73 15.22 -36.02
N LEU A 110 45.20 15.30 -34.77
CA LEU A 110 44.60 14.55 -33.66
C LEU A 110 43.21 15.06 -33.28
N PHE A 111 42.99 16.37 -33.34
CA PHE A 111 41.69 16.96 -32.99
C PHE A 111 40.52 16.42 -33.84
N PRO A 112 40.57 16.44 -35.19
CA PRO A 112 39.50 15.88 -36.01
C PRO A 112 39.36 14.36 -35.85
N LEU A 113 40.45 13.63 -35.58
CA LEU A 113 40.39 12.18 -35.31
C LEU A 113 39.66 11.86 -34.01
N ILE A 114 39.95 12.61 -32.93
CA ILE A 114 39.27 12.46 -31.64
C ILE A 114 37.79 12.85 -31.79
N LEU A 115 37.49 13.93 -32.51
CA LEU A 115 36.12 14.36 -32.77
C LEU A 115 35.34 13.30 -33.57
N LEU A 116 35.96 12.72 -34.60
CA LEU A 116 35.38 11.64 -35.40
C LEU A 116 35.10 10.41 -34.53
N MET A 117 36.03 10.03 -33.65
CA MET A 117 35.86 8.91 -32.72
C MET A 117 34.68 9.14 -31.77
N ILE A 118 34.52 10.37 -31.24
CA ILE A 118 33.38 10.75 -30.39
C ILE A 118 32.07 10.64 -31.17
N LEU A 119 32.02 11.15 -32.41
CA LEU A 119 30.82 11.10 -33.25
C LEU A 119 30.41 9.66 -33.59
N ILE A 120 31.37 8.79 -33.90
CA ILE A 120 31.11 7.35 -34.14
C ILE A 120 30.54 6.70 -32.87
N THR A 121 31.11 7.00 -31.71
CA THR A 121 30.64 6.44 -30.43
C THR A 121 29.22 6.89 -30.12
N LEU A 122 28.90 8.17 -30.32
CA LEU A 122 27.55 8.71 -30.15
C LEU A 122 26.55 8.06 -31.11
N ASN A 123 26.95 7.82 -32.36
CA ASN A 123 26.10 7.16 -33.34
C ASN A 123 25.78 5.70 -32.93
N VAL A 124 26.79 4.94 -32.45
CA VAL A 124 26.58 3.57 -31.97
C VAL A 124 25.62 3.53 -30.77
N VAL A 125 25.81 4.42 -29.78
CA VAL A 125 24.92 4.51 -28.62
C VAL A 125 23.50 4.90 -29.05
N ASN A 126 23.37 5.86 -29.97
CA ASN A 126 22.08 6.27 -30.50
C ASN A 126 21.37 5.11 -31.23
N SER A 127 22.09 4.38 -32.08
CA SER A 127 21.56 3.22 -32.79
C SER A 127 21.09 2.13 -31.81
N GLN A 128 21.85 1.85 -30.75
CA GLN A 128 21.48 0.88 -29.72
C GLN A 128 20.24 1.32 -28.94
N MET A 129 20.15 2.60 -28.57
CA MET A 129 18.96 3.15 -27.92
C MET A 129 17.73 3.06 -28.83
N PHE A 130 17.86 3.38 -30.12
CA PHE A 130 16.78 3.24 -31.09
C PHE A 130 16.30 1.79 -31.21
N THR A 131 17.21 0.81 -31.23
CA THR A 131 16.83 -0.61 -31.26
C THR A 131 16.13 -1.05 -29.98
N THR A 132 16.60 -0.62 -28.80
CA THR A 132 15.94 -0.97 -27.53
C THR A 132 14.55 -0.34 -27.41
N ILE A 133 14.39 0.92 -27.83
CA ILE A 133 13.08 1.59 -27.85
C ILE A 133 12.14 0.94 -28.89
N ALA A 134 12.67 0.47 -30.01
CA ALA A 134 11.88 -0.23 -31.03
C ALA A 134 11.52 -1.68 -30.64
N GLU A 135 12.39 -2.37 -29.87
CA GLU A 135 12.10 -3.69 -29.31
C GLU A 135 11.14 -3.61 -28.12
N GLU A 136 11.17 -2.52 -27.35
CA GLU A 136 10.09 -2.11 -26.44
C GLU A 136 8.92 -1.50 -27.24
N GLU A 137 8.46 -2.20 -28.29
CA GLU A 137 7.12 -1.94 -28.83
C GLU A 137 6.17 -1.95 -27.64
N PHE A 138 5.44 -0.84 -27.48
CA PHE A 138 4.39 -0.73 -26.48
C PHE A 138 3.40 -1.84 -26.78
N HIS A 139 3.59 -2.99 -26.13
CA HIS A 139 2.62 -4.06 -26.15
C HIS A 139 1.37 -3.42 -25.55
N ALA A 140 0.45 -3.01 -26.42
CA ALA A 140 -0.90 -2.70 -26.05
C ALA A 140 -1.43 -3.99 -25.43
N SER A 141 -1.19 -4.15 -24.13
CA SER A 141 -1.86 -5.13 -23.33
C SER A 141 -3.31 -4.86 -23.62
N SER A 142 -4.03 -5.88 -24.10
CA SER A 142 -5.46 -5.77 -24.30
C SER A 142 -6.03 -5.30 -22.97
N VAL A 143 -6.35 -4.01 -22.89
CA VAL A 143 -7.00 -3.46 -21.71
C VAL A 143 -8.30 -4.20 -21.67
N ASN A 144 -8.50 -5.01 -20.64
CA ASN A 144 -9.80 -5.62 -20.42
C ASN A 144 -10.79 -4.47 -20.21
N THR A 145 -11.48 -4.09 -21.29
CA THR A 145 -12.38 -2.93 -21.36
C THR A 145 -13.71 -3.20 -20.68
N LYS A 146 -13.78 -4.18 -19.77
CA LYS A 146 -14.94 -4.33 -18.89
C LYS A 146 -14.96 -3.14 -17.95
N LEU A 147 -15.58 -2.07 -18.42
CA LEU A 147 -15.84 -0.87 -17.66
C LEU A 147 -16.79 -1.25 -16.52
N ASN A 148 -16.36 -0.99 -15.28
CA ASN A 148 -17.21 -1.18 -14.13
C ASN A 148 -18.39 -0.19 -14.21
N PRO A 149 -19.61 -0.60 -13.81
CA PRO A 149 -20.73 0.31 -13.70
C PRO A 149 -20.35 1.48 -12.76
N TYR A 150 -20.74 2.70 -13.12
CA TYR A 150 -20.43 3.88 -12.33
C TYR A 150 -21.59 4.18 -11.36
N PRO A 151 -21.35 4.28 -10.04
CA PRO A 151 -22.40 4.59 -9.09
C PRO A 151 -22.73 6.08 -9.10
N PHE A 152 -24.01 6.40 -8.91
CA PHE A 152 -24.48 7.76 -8.65
C PHE A 152 -25.58 7.74 -7.59
N VAL A 153 -25.77 8.90 -6.96
CA VAL A 153 -26.73 9.08 -5.86
C VAL A 153 -27.97 9.81 -6.37
N GLU A 154 -29.14 9.18 -6.21
CA GLU A 154 -30.45 9.72 -6.58
C GLU A 154 -31.22 10.19 -5.32
N ALA A 155 -30.56 11.00 -4.48
CA ALA A 155 -31.15 11.49 -3.22
C ALA A 155 -31.39 13.00 -3.26
N LEU A 156 -32.57 13.43 -2.79
CA LEU A 156 -32.88 14.85 -2.57
C LEU A 156 -32.33 15.38 -1.23
N ALA A 157 -32.14 14.51 -0.24
CA ALA A 157 -31.67 14.85 1.10
C ALA A 157 -30.43 14.05 1.48
N LEU A 158 -29.45 14.72 2.08
CA LEU A 158 -28.24 14.07 2.59
C LEU A 158 -28.51 13.36 3.93
N PRO A 159 -27.84 12.23 4.20
CA PRO A 159 -28.00 11.50 5.44
C PRO A 159 -27.50 12.32 6.63
N LYS A 160 -28.25 12.29 7.74
CA LYS A 160 -27.89 13.00 8.97
C LYS A 160 -27.21 12.04 9.93
N VAL A 161 -25.92 12.25 10.15
CA VAL A 161 -25.09 11.47 11.09
C VAL A 161 -24.54 12.35 12.21
N THR A 162 -24.36 11.76 13.38
CA THR A 162 -23.78 12.42 14.55
C THR A 162 -22.27 12.61 14.44
N ALA A 163 -21.59 11.79 13.64
CA ALA A 163 -20.15 11.86 13.35
C ALA A 163 -19.72 13.24 12.84
N ASN A 164 -18.61 13.75 13.37
CA ASN A 164 -18.06 15.02 12.91
C ASN A 164 -17.49 14.92 11.50
N ALA A 165 -16.99 13.75 11.10
CA ALA A 165 -16.66 13.45 9.71
C ALA A 165 -17.15 12.06 9.31
N ALA A 166 -17.54 11.92 8.05
CA ALA A 166 -18.03 10.67 7.49
C ALA A 166 -17.80 10.59 5.99
N ILE A 167 -17.72 9.38 5.43
CA ILE A 167 -17.63 9.16 3.99
C ILE A 167 -18.27 7.81 3.60
N ILE A 168 -18.82 7.75 2.40
CA ILE A 168 -19.19 6.52 1.70
C ILE A 168 -18.43 6.49 0.38
N VAL A 169 -17.71 5.40 0.14
CA VAL A 169 -16.96 5.16 -1.09
C VAL A 169 -17.40 3.83 -1.69
N ASP A 170 -17.70 3.81 -2.98
CA ASP A 170 -17.78 2.56 -3.73
C ASP A 170 -16.36 2.05 -3.99
N ALA A 171 -16.03 0.86 -3.49
CA ALA A 171 -14.66 0.35 -3.51
C ALA A 171 -14.22 -0.12 -4.91
N ASP A 172 -15.16 -0.44 -5.81
CA ASP A 172 -14.84 -0.94 -7.15
C ASP A 172 -14.46 0.21 -8.10
N SER A 173 -15.21 1.32 -8.04
CA SER A 173 -15.00 2.52 -8.86
C SER A 173 -14.22 3.64 -8.15
N GLN A 174 -14.04 3.54 -6.83
CA GLN A 174 -13.46 4.57 -5.96
C GLN A 174 -14.25 5.89 -5.93
N VAL A 175 -15.52 5.87 -6.33
CA VAL A 175 -16.39 7.04 -6.33
C VAL A 175 -16.86 7.35 -4.91
N ILE A 176 -16.72 8.61 -4.52
CA ILE A 176 -17.26 9.12 -3.26
C ILE A 176 -18.75 9.43 -3.45
N LEU A 177 -19.61 8.72 -2.72
CA LEU A 177 -21.07 8.86 -2.80
C LEU A 177 -21.62 9.84 -1.76
N PHE A 178 -20.93 9.96 -0.64
CA PHE A 178 -21.24 10.91 0.40
C PHE A 178 -19.97 11.30 1.14
N SER A 179 -19.85 12.56 1.54
CA SER A 179 -18.80 12.99 2.47
C SER A 179 -19.26 14.12 3.37
N LYS A 180 -18.77 14.10 4.60
CA LYS A 180 -18.91 15.16 5.61
C LYS A 180 -17.53 15.46 6.16
N ASN A 181 -17.10 16.71 6.04
CA ASN A 181 -15.79 17.19 6.48
C ASN A 181 -14.59 16.34 6.01
N PRO A 182 -14.49 16.00 4.70
CA PRO A 182 -13.52 15.03 4.19
C PRO A 182 -12.04 15.44 4.38
N GLY A 183 -11.78 16.74 4.55
CA GLY A 183 -10.43 17.28 4.67
C GLY A 183 -9.92 17.47 6.10
N LEU A 184 -10.78 17.31 7.11
CA LEU A 184 -10.42 17.51 8.52
C LEU A 184 -9.65 16.31 9.05
N ARG A 185 -8.61 16.61 9.85
CA ARG A 185 -7.79 15.60 10.52
C ARG A 185 -8.36 15.27 11.89
N PHE A 186 -8.33 13.99 12.23
CA PHE A 186 -8.74 13.46 13.52
C PHE A 186 -7.78 12.34 13.94
N SER A 187 -7.66 12.10 15.24
CA SER A 187 -7.13 10.82 15.71
C SER A 187 -8.04 9.68 15.21
N MET A 188 -7.41 8.55 14.87
CA MET A 188 -8.09 7.39 14.29
C MET A 188 -8.22 6.22 15.26
N ALA A 189 -7.68 6.37 16.47
CA ALA A 189 -7.65 5.35 17.51
C ALA A 189 -7.23 3.97 16.93
N SER A 190 -7.77 2.88 17.47
CA SER A 190 -7.46 1.51 17.01
C SER A 190 -7.76 1.18 15.55
N THR A 191 -8.32 2.08 14.73
CA THR A 191 -8.33 1.87 13.28
C THR A 191 -6.94 1.97 12.66
N THR A 192 -5.95 2.53 13.37
CA THR A 192 -4.51 2.42 13.09
C THR A 192 -4.08 0.97 12.82
N LYS A 193 -4.68 0.00 13.52
CA LYS A 193 -4.35 -1.43 13.36
C LYS A 193 -4.65 -1.99 11.97
N ILE A 194 -5.42 -1.29 11.13
CA ILE A 194 -5.56 -1.61 9.71
C ILE A 194 -4.19 -1.49 9.01
N MET A 195 -3.48 -0.39 9.24
CA MET A 195 -2.13 -0.19 8.69
C MET A 195 -1.13 -1.17 9.29
N THR A 196 -1.21 -1.44 10.59
CA THR A 196 -0.37 -2.44 11.29
C THR A 196 -0.55 -3.83 10.69
N ALA A 197 -1.78 -4.27 10.47
CA ALA A 197 -2.07 -5.56 9.87
C ALA A 197 -1.50 -5.67 8.45
N LEU A 198 -1.69 -4.65 7.61
CA LEU A 198 -1.16 -4.63 6.25
C LEU A 198 0.37 -4.58 6.21
N THR A 199 0.98 -3.77 7.07
CA THR A 199 2.44 -3.67 7.17
C THR A 199 3.05 -4.98 7.66
N GLY A 200 2.39 -5.65 8.61
CA GLY A 200 2.79 -6.99 9.05
C GLY A 200 2.63 -8.04 7.94
N LEU A 201 1.52 -8.03 7.20
CA LEU A 201 1.25 -8.98 6.11
C LEU A 201 2.21 -8.84 4.92
N ASP A 202 2.82 -7.68 4.71
CA ASP A 202 3.88 -7.49 3.72
C ASP A 202 5.18 -8.21 4.09
N TYR A 203 5.41 -8.48 5.38
CA TYR A 203 6.70 -8.93 5.89
C TYR A 203 6.65 -10.35 6.48
N TYR A 204 5.69 -10.61 7.37
CA TYR A 204 5.55 -11.87 8.07
C TYR A 204 4.64 -12.84 7.32
N LYS A 205 4.99 -14.12 7.40
CA LYS A 205 4.06 -15.21 7.09
C LYS A 205 3.15 -15.47 8.28
N GLN A 206 1.95 -15.98 8.04
CA GLN A 206 0.97 -16.19 9.12
C GLN A 206 1.45 -17.17 10.19
N ASP A 207 2.33 -18.11 9.85
CA ASP A 207 2.90 -19.12 10.76
C ASP A 207 4.20 -18.68 11.45
N ASP A 208 4.73 -17.50 11.11
CA ASP A 208 5.91 -16.93 11.79
C ASP A 208 5.61 -16.75 13.27
N GLN A 209 6.56 -17.16 14.11
CA GLN A 209 6.43 -17.12 15.57
C GLN A 209 7.01 -15.81 16.11
N LEU A 210 6.15 -14.95 16.63
CA LEU A 210 6.54 -13.66 17.21
C LEU A 210 6.55 -13.76 18.73
N THR A 211 7.60 -13.25 19.36
CA THR A 211 7.80 -13.34 20.82
C THR A 211 7.30 -12.08 21.50
N VAL A 212 6.52 -12.22 22.56
CA VAL A 212 6.03 -11.08 23.37
C VAL A 212 7.20 -10.49 24.15
N LYS A 213 7.69 -9.32 23.71
CA LYS A 213 8.82 -8.61 24.34
C LYS A 213 8.37 -7.55 25.35
N SER A 214 7.26 -6.88 25.07
CA SER A 214 6.69 -5.81 25.89
C SER A 214 5.45 -6.31 26.64
N VAL A 215 5.30 -5.89 27.89
CA VAL A 215 4.17 -6.25 28.77
C VAL A 215 3.58 -4.99 29.40
N GLY A 216 2.32 -5.04 29.81
CA GLY A 216 1.64 -3.90 30.43
C GLY A 216 1.32 -2.77 29.44
N VAL A 217 1.14 -3.09 28.16
CA VAL A 217 0.69 -2.13 27.14
C VAL A 217 -0.69 -1.61 27.53
N GLU A 218 -0.85 -0.29 27.54
CA GLU A 218 -2.09 0.38 27.95
C GLU A 218 -3.26 0.11 26.99
N GLY A 219 -4.48 0.37 27.45
CA GLY A 219 -5.70 0.23 26.66
C GLY A 219 -6.20 -1.21 26.55
N SER A 220 -6.83 -1.54 25.41
CA SER A 220 -7.35 -2.89 25.17
C SER A 220 -6.20 -3.86 24.99
N GLY A 221 -6.23 -5.02 25.66
CA GLY A 221 -5.17 -6.02 25.56
C GLY A 221 -5.67 -7.40 25.98
N LEU A 222 -4.89 -8.44 25.65
CA LEU A 222 -5.15 -9.82 26.08
C LEU A 222 -4.40 -10.19 27.37
N GLY A 223 -3.49 -9.33 27.83
CA GLY A 223 -2.58 -9.65 28.91
C GLY A 223 -1.55 -10.69 28.47
N LEU A 224 -0.99 -10.51 27.27
CA LEU A 224 0.03 -11.41 26.75
C LEU A 224 1.24 -11.47 27.71
N ILE A 225 1.78 -12.67 27.91
CA ILE A 225 2.85 -12.92 28.88
C ILE A 225 4.20 -12.81 28.17
N ARG A 226 5.17 -12.16 28.81
CA ARG A 226 6.54 -12.05 28.29
C ARG A 226 7.10 -13.43 27.92
N GLU A 227 7.85 -13.48 26.82
CA GLU A 227 8.46 -14.69 26.25
C GLU A 227 7.47 -15.71 25.66
N ASP A 228 6.15 -15.49 25.76
CA ASP A 228 5.23 -16.27 24.93
C ASP A 228 5.47 -16.02 23.46
N GLN A 229 5.26 -17.06 22.67
CA GLN A 229 5.28 -16.99 21.22
C GLN A 229 3.89 -17.21 20.67
N PHE A 230 3.52 -16.45 19.66
CA PHE A 230 2.27 -16.61 18.92
C PHE A 230 2.56 -16.64 17.43
N ALA A 231 1.76 -17.40 16.68
CA ALA A 231 1.73 -17.27 15.24
C ALA A 231 1.26 -15.85 14.87
N PHE A 232 1.89 -15.22 13.87
CA PHE A 232 1.50 -13.90 13.41
C PHE A 232 0.01 -13.83 13.00
N GLY A 233 -0.52 -14.89 12.40
CA GLY A 233 -1.94 -15.01 12.09
C GLY A 233 -2.85 -14.87 13.31
N ASP A 234 -2.47 -15.46 14.44
CA ASP A 234 -3.22 -15.34 15.70
C ASP A 234 -3.13 -13.91 16.28
N LEU A 235 -1.98 -13.25 16.14
CA LEU A 235 -1.81 -11.85 16.52
C LEU A 235 -2.64 -10.91 15.64
N LEU A 236 -2.80 -11.20 14.34
CA LEU A 236 -3.74 -10.46 13.48
C LEU A 236 -5.17 -10.58 14.01
N TYR A 237 -5.64 -11.79 14.39
CA TYR A 237 -6.95 -11.95 15.02
C TYR A 237 -7.05 -11.17 16.33
N ALA A 238 -6.04 -11.21 17.19
CA ALA A 238 -6.00 -10.47 18.45
C ALA A 238 -6.09 -8.95 18.24
N MET A 239 -5.40 -8.41 17.24
CA MET A 239 -5.46 -7.00 16.87
C MET A 239 -6.82 -6.60 16.28
N MET A 240 -7.41 -7.44 15.43
CA MET A 240 -8.58 -7.05 14.64
C MET A 240 -9.92 -7.30 15.33
N LEU A 241 -10.02 -8.36 16.16
CA LEU A 241 -11.28 -8.72 16.83
C LEU A 241 -11.47 -7.92 18.13
N PRO A 242 -10.72 -8.20 19.23
CA PRO A 242 -10.88 -7.48 20.48
C PRO A 242 -10.08 -6.18 20.56
N SER A 243 -9.32 -5.83 19.51
CA SER A 243 -8.53 -4.60 19.45
C SER A 243 -7.27 -4.58 20.32
N ALA A 244 -6.64 -5.75 20.56
CA ALA A 244 -5.55 -5.90 21.50
C ALA A 244 -4.28 -5.09 21.10
N ASN A 245 -3.86 -4.19 21.98
CA ASN A 245 -2.69 -3.31 21.83
C ASN A 245 -1.40 -4.06 22.09
N ASP A 246 -1.37 -4.98 23.06
CA ASP A 246 -0.23 -5.86 23.33
C ASP A 246 0.10 -6.77 22.14
N ALA A 247 -0.91 -7.22 21.39
CA ALA A 247 -0.70 -7.91 20.11
C ALA A 247 -0.08 -7.00 19.03
N ALA A 248 -0.55 -5.76 18.90
CA ALA A 248 -0.01 -4.79 17.95
C ALA A 248 1.45 -4.41 18.28
N GLN A 249 1.74 -4.17 19.56
CA GLN A 249 3.09 -3.92 20.04
C GLN A 249 3.98 -5.13 19.78
N THR A 250 3.49 -6.35 20.00
CA THR A 250 4.25 -7.59 19.72
C THR A 250 4.63 -7.69 18.24
N VAL A 251 3.71 -7.38 17.32
CA VAL A 251 3.99 -7.38 15.87
C VAL A 251 5.09 -6.36 15.53
N ALA A 252 5.00 -5.15 16.08
CA ALA A 252 5.97 -4.09 15.84
C ALA A 252 7.35 -4.39 16.47
N ASP A 253 7.38 -4.89 17.70
CA ASP A 253 8.61 -5.22 18.44
C ASP A 253 9.43 -6.35 17.80
N ASN A 254 8.79 -7.25 17.07
CA ASN A 254 9.46 -8.34 16.37
C ASN A 254 10.01 -7.94 14.99
N TYR A 255 9.70 -6.73 14.52
CA TYR A 255 10.19 -6.25 13.23
C TYR A 255 11.70 -5.98 13.32
N PRO A 256 12.49 -6.20 12.25
CA PRO A 256 13.88 -5.80 12.24
C PRO A 256 14.01 -4.28 12.48
N GLY A 257 14.76 -3.91 13.52
CA GLY A 257 14.83 -2.51 13.98
C GLY A 257 13.74 -2.11 14.99
N GLY A 258 12.91 -3.06 15.41
CA GLY A 258 11.90 -2.89 16.46
C GLY A 258 10.71 -2.02 16.05
N ALA A 259 9.97 -1.56 17.05
CA ALA A 259 8.74 -0.80 16.84
C ALA A 259 8.95 0.52 16.09
N GLU A 260 10.07 1.22 16.31
CA GLU A 260 10.38 2.47 15.61
C GLU A 260 10.51 2.23 14.08
N ALA A 261 11.28 1.21 13.69
CA ALA A 261 11.42 0.83 12.28
C ALA A 261 10.09 0.35 11.67
N PHE A 262 9.25 -0.33 12.47
CA PHE A 262 7.92 -0.74 12.03
C PHE A 262 7.00 0.47 11.77
N VAL A 263 6.99 1.46 12.67
CA VAL A 263 6.21 2.71 12.50
C VAL A 263 6.72 3.52 11.30
N GLN A 264 8.05 3.57 11.09
CA GLN A 264 8.60 4.13 9.86
C GLN A 264 8.02 3.40 8.63
N LYS A 265 7.96 2.07 8.67
CA LYS A 265 7.41 1.28 7.56
C LYS A 265 5.92 1.53 7.31
N MET A 266 5.14 1.74 8.38
CA MET A 266 3.74 2.15 8.28
C MET A 266 3.59 3.49 7.53
N ASN A 267 4.44 4.48 7.85
CA ASN A 267 4.42 5.78 7.18
C ASN A 267 4.94 5.73 5.73
N GLU A 268 5.93 4.89 5.43
CA GLU A 268 6.36 4.62 4.05
C GLU A 268 5.22 4.00 3.22
N LYS A 269 4.50 3.03 3.79
CA LYS A 269 3.32 2.44 3.16
C LYS A 269 2.22 3.50 2.97
N ALA A 270 1.96 4.34 3.97
CA ALA A 270 1.03 5.45 3.85
C ALA A 270 1.37 6.38 2.66
N ALA A 271 2.65 6.73 2.49
CA ALA A 271 3.12 7.52 1.37
C ALA A 271 2.90 6.81 0.02
N SER A 272 3.21 5.50 -0.06
CA SER A 272 3.01 4.69 -1.27
C SER A 272 1.53 4.60 -1.71
N LEU A 273 0.61 4.66 -0.73
CA LEU A 273 -0.83 4.66 -0.94
C LEU A 273 -1.42 6.07 -1.11
N ASN A 274 -0.57 7.11 -1.19
CA ASN A 274 -0.95 8.51 -1.27
C ASN A 274 -1.86 8.99 -0.13
N LEU A 275 -1.64 8.50 1.09
CA LEU A 275 -2.35 8.92 2.32
C LEU A 275 -1.73 10.20 2.89
N SER A 276 -1.78 11.28 2.10
CA SER A 276 -1.02 12.53 2.35
C SER A 276 -1.40 13.29 3.62
N LYS A 277 -2.54 12.96 4.24
CA LYS A 277 -3.03 13.55 5.48
C LYS A 277 -3.13 12.52 6.60
N THR A 278 -2.35 11.45 6.50
CA THR A 278 -2.19 10.42 7.52
C THR A 278 -0.77 10.41 8.08
N HIS A 279 -0.64 10.18 9.38
CA HIS A 279 0.62 9.91 10.05
C HIS A 279 0.38 8.88 11.15
N PHE A 280 1.36 7.99 11.34
CA PHE A 280 1.38 7.00 12.41
C PHE A 280 2.54 7.28 13.34
N SER A 281 2.30 7.36 14.64
CA SER A 281 3.32 7.42 15.69
C SER A 281 3.44 6.10 16.47
N ASP A 282 2.39 5.27 16.48
CA ASP A 282 2.42 3.94 17.07
C ASP A 282 1.65 2.88 16.24
N ALA A 283 1.78 1.61 16.63
CA ALA A 283 1.18 0.48 15.91
C ALA A 283 -0.28 0.16 16.34
N SER A 284 -0.79 0.86 17.33
CA SER A 284 -2.03 0.57 18.06
C SER A 284 -3.10 1.65 17.94
N GLY A 285 -2.73 2.91 17.70
CA GLY A 285 -3.65 4.05 17.72
C GLY A 285 -3.91 4.59 19.13
N LEU A 286 -2.91 4.58 20.03
CA LEU A 286 -3.07 5.10 21.40
C LEU A 286 -2.64 6.56 21.51
N ASP A 287 -1.63 6.97 20.74
CA ASP A 287 -1.10 8.33 20.73
C ASP A 287 -1.99 9.28 19.91
N ASP A 288 -2.97 9.88 20.58
CA ASP A 288 -3.92 10.82 19.96
C ASP A 288 -3.27 12.08 19.36
N ASP A 289 -2.07 12.46 19.82
CA ASP A 289 -1.36 13.65 19.32
C ASP A 289 -0.50 13.34 18.09
N GLY A 290 0.07 12.13 18.03
CA GLY A 290 0.91 11.67 16.93
C GLY A 290 0.14 10.96 15.80
N ASP A 291 -0.91 10.20 16.11
CA ASP A 291 -1.70 9.47 15.13
C ASP A 291 -2.84 10.34 14.58
N TYR A 292 -2.80 10.65 13.28
CA TYR A 292 -3.90 11.38 12.64
C TYR A 292 -4.20 10.87 11.24
N THR A 293 -5.44 11.04 10.80
CA THR A 293 -5.88 10.74 9.45
C THR A 293 -7.08 11.61 9.04
N THR A 294 -7.58 11.42 7.82
CA THR A 294 -8.89 11.93 7.40
C THR A 294 -9.81 10.78 7.03
N VAL A 295 -11.13 11.03 6.95
CA VAL A 295 -12.07 10.02 6.45
C VAL A 295 -11.73 9.56 5.03
N VAL A 296 -11.17 10.44 4.19
CA VAL A 296 -10.77 10.09 2.81
C VAL A 296 -9.59 9.13 2.82
N ASP A 297 -8.53 9.46 3.56
CA ASP A 297 -7.33 8.63 3.59
C ASP A 297 -7.60 7.30 4.29
N LEU A 298 -8.41 7.29 5.36
CA LEU A 298 -8.82 6.07 6.03
C LEU A 298 -9.72 5.19 5.16
N ALA A 299 -10.62 5.78 4.37
CA ALA A 299 -11.41 5.03 3.39
C ALA A 299 -10.53 4.43 2.29
N ARG A 300 -9.54 5.18 1.78
CA ARG A 300 -8.58 4.67 0.79
C ARG A 300 -7.74 3.53 1.35
N LEU A 301 -7.25 3.65 2.58
CA LEU A 301 -6.55 2.57 3.28
C LEU A 301 -7.43 1.32 3.40
N ALA A 302 -8.70 1.49 3.76
CA ALA A 302 -9.65 0.39 3.88
C ALA A 302 -9.97 -0.26 2.52
N SER A 303 -10.18 0.53 1.46
CA SER A 303 -10.35 0.02 0.10
C SER A 303 -9.15 -0.80 -0.37
N TYR A 304 -7.93 -0.37 -0.05
CA TYR A 304 -6.74 -1.17 -0.32
C TYR A 304 -6.72 -2.45 0.55
N ALA A 305 -7.05 -2.35 1.83
CA ALA A 305 -7.00 -3.46 2.77
C ALA A 305 -7.90 -4.63 2.36
N ILE A 306 -9.10 -4.34 1.86
CA ILE A 306 -10.07 -5.38 1.44
C ILE A 306 -9.66 -6.13 0.16
N THR A 307 -8.62 -5.68 -0.55
CA THR A 307 -8.04 -6.45 -1.66
C THR A 307 -7.22 -7.64 -1.18
N ASN A 308 -6.82 -7.65 0.10
CA ASN A 308 -6.11 -8.76 0.71
C ASN A 308 -7.12 -9.77 1.32
N PRO A 309 -7.24 -11.00 0.77
CA PRO A 309 -8.24 -11.96 1.24
C PRO A 309 -8.02 -12.40 2.70
N THR A 310 -6.76 -12.50 3.14
CA THR A 310 -6.45 -12.80 4.55
C THR A 310 -6.98 -11.72 5.48
N PHE A 311 -6.84 -10.45 5.10
CA PHE A 311 -7.37 -9.33 5.90
C PHE A 311 -8.91 -9.39 5.99
N VAL A 312 -9.59 -9.68 4.88
CA VAL A 312 -11.05 -9.82 4.84
C VAL A 312 -11.53 -11.00 5.70
N ASP A 313 -10.87 -12.16 5.60
CA ASP A 313 -11.21 -13.34 6.39
C ASP A 313 -11.07 -13.07 7.91
N ILE A 314 -10.01 -12.37 8.30
CA ILE A 314 -9.76 -12.03 9.70
C ILE A 314 -10.81 -11.03 10.21
N THR A 315 -11.04 -9.94 9.49
CA THR A 315 -11.94 -8.86 9.94
C THR A 315 -13.42 -9.23 9.91
N SER A 316 -13.82 -10.20 9.09
CA SER A 316 -15.17 -10.76 9.05
C SER A 316 -15.45 -11.81 10.14
N THR A 317 -14.41 -12.28 10.83
CA THR A 317 -14.54 -13.32 11.87
C THR A 317 -15.16 -12.76 13.15
N LYS A 318 -16.25 -13.37 13.62
CA LYS A 318 -16.95 -12.97 14.87
C LYS A 318 -16.25 -13.46 16.13
N TYR A 319 -15.73 -14.68 16.10
CA TYR A 319 -15.10 -15.34 17.23
C TYR A 319 -13.93 -16.20 16.76
N LYS A 320 -12.85 -16.18 17.54
CA LYS A 320 -11.68 -17.05 17.33
C LYS A 320 -11.11 -17.44 18.70
N LEU A 321 -10.69 -18.68 18.85
CA LEU A 321 -9.83 -19.11 19.95
C LEU A 321 -8.40 -19.18 19.42
N ILE A 322 -7.48 -18.45 20.04
CA ILE A 322 -6.04 -18.53 19.72
C ILE A 322 -5.28 -19.13 20.90
N SER A 323 -4.05 -19.58 20.68
CA SER A 323 -3.20 -20.14 21.74
C SER A 323 -1.76 -19.68 21.58
N ASN A 324 -1.02 -19.62 22.69
CA ASN A 324 0.43 -19.48 22.61
C ASN A 324 1.04 -20.76 22.01
N ARG A 325 2.27 -20.69 21.51
CA ARG A 325 2.96 -21.78 20.81
C ARG A 325 3.05 -23.07 21.64
N SER A 326 3.23 -22.96 22.95
CA SER A 326 3.29 -24.12 23.86
C SER A 326 1.91 -24.72 24.19
N LEU A 327 0.82 -24.12 23.71
CA LEU A 327 -0.57 -24.53 23.96
C LEU A 327 -0.95 -24.55 25.45
N THR A 328 -0.21 -23.83 26.29
CA THR A 328 -0.48 -23.74 27.73
C THR A 328 -1.47 -22.63 28.08
N ARG A 329 -1.70 -21.70 27.16
CA ARG A 329 -2.63 -20.57 27.32
C ARG A 329 -3.51 -20.43 26.09
N GLN A 330 -4.79 -20.20 26.30
CA GLN A 330 -5.78 -19.98 25.26
C GLN A 330 -6.49 -18.65 25.48
N TYR A 331 -6.76 -17.92 24.40
CA TYR A 331 -7.37 -16.60 24.43
C TYR A 331 -8.62 -16.59 23.54
N PRO A 332 -9.83 -16.53 24.14
CA PRO A 332 -11.06 -16.36 23.37
C PRO A 332 -11.19 -14.92 22.90
N LEU A 333 -11.32 -14.73 21.59
CA LEU A 333 -11.39 -13.44 20.94
C LEU A 333 -12.80 -13.21 20.42
N ASN A 334 -13.43 -12.10 20.83
CA ASN A 334 -14.71 -11.66 20.29
C ASN A 334 -14.50 -10.38 19.48
N ASN A 335 -15.14 -10.30 18.32
CA ASN A 335 -15.07 -9.11 17.49
C ASN A 335 -15.91 -7.98 18.10
N LEU A 336 -15.30 -6.80 18.27
CA LEU A 336 -16.00 -5.61 18.79
C LEU A 336 -16.98 -4.99 17.78
N ASN A 337 -16.88 -5.35 16.50
CA ASN A 337 -17.78 -4.84 15.47
C ASN A 337 -19.18 -5.48 15.60
N ARG A 338 -20.09 -4.75 16.22
CA ARG A 338 -21.49 -5.16 16.43
C ARG A 338 -22.32 -5.29 15.15
N LEU A 339 -21.82 -4.79 14.01
CA LEU A 339 -22.50 -4.93 12.73
C LEU A 339 -22.22 -6.28 12.06
N LEU A 340 -21.29 -7.09 12.56
CA LEU A 340 -21.04 -8.41 12.00
C LEU A 340 -22.25 -9.33 12.22
N GLY A 341 -22.84 -9.78 11.11
CA GLY A 341 -24.11 -10.51 11.09
C GLY A 341 -25.27 -9.71 10.54
N THR A 342 -25.13 -8.39 10.39
CA THR A 342 -25.99 -7.61 9.52
C THR A 342 -25.72 -7.99 8.07
N GLU A 343 -26.77 -8.11 7.27
CA GLU A 343 -26.68 -8.50 5.86
C GLU A 343 -25.74 -7.58 5.08
N GLY A 344 -24.77 -8.21 4.39
CA GLY A 344 -23.78 -7.53 3.56
C GLY A 344 -22.57 -6.99 4.34
N VAL A 345 -22.58 -6.88 5.66
CA VAL A 345 -21.42 -6.35 6.41
C VAL A 345 -20.28 -7.38 6.47
N THR A 346 -19.08 -6.99 6.04
CA THR A 346 -17.91 -7.87 5.95
C THR A 346 -16.73 -7.47 6.84
N GLY A 347 -16.80 -6.36 7.59
CA GLY A 347 -15.69 -5.87 8.41
C GLY A 347 -15.89 -4.41 8.83
N ILE A 348 -14.90 -3.63 9.26
CA ILE A 348 -13.44 -3.85 9.26
C ILE A 348 -12.88 -3.64 10.67
N LYS A 349 -13.07 -2.45 11.27
CA LYS A 349 -12.47 -2.15 12.57
C LYS A 349 -13.11 -0.96 13.29
N THR A 350 -13.29 -1.12 14.59
CA THR A 350 -13.66 -0.05 15.55
C THR A 350 -12.41 0.61 16.15
N GLY A 351 -12.52 1.87 16.59
CA GLY A 351 -11.50 2.53 17.41
C GLY A 351 -12.09 3.57 18.37
N THR A 352 -11.57 3.63 19.60
CA THR A 352 -11.99 4.63 20.59
C THR A 352 -10.80 5.05 21.43
N THR A 353 -10.63 6.34 21.58
CA THR A 353 -9.77 7.01 22.58
C THR A 353 -10.52 8.26 23.04
N GLU A 354 -9.97 8.96 24.03
CA GLU A 354 -10.55 10.23 24.49
C GLU A 354 -10.48 11.30 23.38
N GLY A 355 -9.36 11.41 22.65
CA GLY A 355 -9.18 12.38 21.57
C GLY A 355 -9.88 12.02 20.26
N ALA A 356 -9.95 10.73 19.91
CA ALA A 356 -10.61 10.29 18.66
C ALA A 356 -12.14 10.21 18.76
N GLY A 357 -12.68 10.09 19.98
CA GLY A 357 -14.07 9.69 20.19
C GLY A 357 -14.37 8.35 19.50
N GLU A 358 -15.59 8.16 19.01
CA GLU A 358 -15.95 6.93 18.31
C GLU A 358 -15.58 6.93 16.82
N VAL A 359 -14.74 5.98 16.42
CA VAL A 359 -14.37 5.73 15.01
C VAL A 359 -14.82 4.33 14.56
N LEU A 360 -15.35 4.22 13.35
CA LEU A 360 -15.66 2.94 12.72
C LEU A 360 -15.35 2.98 11.23
N VAL A 361 -14.64 1.95 10.77
CA VAL A 361 -14.44 1.61 9.37
C VAL A 361 -15.23 0.33 9.08
N THR A 362 -16.12 0.38 8.11
CA THR A 362 -16.98 -0.73 7.71
C THR A 362 -16.82 -1.01 6.22
N SER A 363 -16.70 -2.29 5.88
CA SER A 363 -16.91 -2.78 4.52
C SER A 363 -18.26 -3.47 4.46
N THR A 364 -19.03 -3.20 3.41
CA THR A 364 -20.31 -3.85 3.18
C THR A 364 -20.56 -4.10 1.70
N VAL A 365 -21.16 -5.25 1.36
CA VAL A 365 -21.58 -5.60 0.01
C VAL A 365 -23.08 -5.39 -0.13
N LYS A 366 -23.49 -4.57 -1.09
CA LYS A 366 -24.90 -4.30 -1.44
C LYS A 366 -25.09 -4.32 -2.95
N ASN A 367 -26.09 -5.06 -3.42
CA ASN A 367 -26.40 -5.21 -4.86
C ASN A 367 -25.20 -5.64 -5.72
N GLY A 368 -24.31 -6.46 -5.17
CA GLY A 368 -23.11 -6.95 -5.87
C GLY A 368 -21.93 -5.97 -5.87
N HIS A 369 -22.05 -4.83 -5.20
CA HIS A 369 -21.01 -3.80 -5.11
C HIS A 369 -20.49 -3.68 -3.68
N THR A 370 -19.20 -3.40 -3.55
CA THR A 370 -18.55 -3.27 -2.24
C THR A 370 -18.41 -1.80 -1.87
N TYR A 371 -18.84 -1.43 -0.66
CA TYR A 371 -18.76 -0.07 -0.14
C TYR A 371 -17.88 -0.02 1.10
N ILE A 372 -17.10 1.06 1.20
CA ILE A 372 -16.40 1.46 2.41
C ILE A 372 -17.13 2.63 3.06
N ILE A 373 -17.44 2.49 4.34
CA ILE A 373 -18.03 3.52 5.17
C ILE A 373 -17.06 3.85 6.29
N VAL A 374 -16.73 5.13 6.47
CA VAL A 374 -15.94 5.61 7.61
C VAL A 374 -16.73 6.68 8.35
N VAL A 375 -16.79 6.56 9.67
CA VAL A 375 -17.30 7.60 10.58
C VAL A 375 -16.24 7.90 11.64
N MET A 376 -15.99 9.18 11.92
CA MET A 376 -15.00 9.66 12.88
C MET A 376 -15.63 10.65 13.86
N GLN A 377 -15.20 10.60 15.13
CA GLN A 377 -15.79 11.35 16.24
C GLN A 377 -17.33 11.25 16.25
N SER A 378 -17.85 10.03 16.12
CA SER A 378 -19.28 9.75 16.24
C SER A 378 -19.73 9.77 17.70
N ARG A 379 -21.00 10.11 17.95
CA ARG A 379 -21.65 9.88 19.25
C ARG A 379 -22.21 8.46 19.35
N ASN A 380 -22.48 7.83 18.20
CA ASN A 380 -22.93 6.45 18.09
C ASN A 380 -22.54 5.91 16.71
N ARG A 381 -21.33 5.34 16.61
CA ARG A 381 -20.75 4.91 15.33
C ARG A 381 -21.61 3.88 14.61
N PHE A 382 -22.27 2.99 15.35
CA PHE A 382 -23.08 1.93 14.77
C PHE A 382 -24.39 2.46 14.21
N SER A 383 -25.03 3.41 14.90
CA SER A 383 -26.22 4.10 14.40
C SER A 383 -25.90 4.91 13.16
N ASP A 384 -24.81 5.69 13.19
CA ASP A 384 -24.38 6.48 12.03
C ASP A 384 -24.06 5.60 10.82
N THR A 385 -23.33 4.50 11.01
CA THR A 385 -23.04 3.56 9.92
C THR A 385 -24.32 2.91 9.38
N ASN A 386 -25.29 2.55 10.22
CA ASN A 386 -26.58 2.02 9.75
C ASN A 386 -27.36 3.06 8.91
N ILE A 387 -27.36 4.34 9.31
CA ILE A 387 -27.96 5.42 8.52
C ILE A 387 -27.30 5.51 7.13
N LEU A 388 -25.97 5.42 7.07
CA LEU A 388 -25.23 5.46 5.82
C LEU A 388 -25.45 4.21 4.96
N MET A 389 -25.57 3.02 5.56
CA MET A 389 -25.93 1.80 4.83
C MET A 389 -27.34 1.86 4.24
N ASN A 390 -28.31 2.39 4.99
CA ASN A 390 -29.67 2.60 4.48
C ASN A 390 -29.69 3.63 3.33
N PHE A 391 -28.89 4.68 3.46
CA PHE A 391 -28.73 5.67 2.39
C PHE A 391 -28.23 5.04 1.09
N ILE A 392 -27.27 4.10 1.16
CA ILE A 392 -26.77 3.35 -0.01
C ILE A 392 -27.92 2.56 -0.64
N GLU A 393 -28.62 1.77 0.16
CA GLU A 393 -29.71 0.90 -0.32
C GLU A 393 -30.81 1.67 -1.04
N GLU A 394 -31.22 2.81 -0.47
CA GLU A 394 -32.34 3.59 -0.97
C GLU A 394 -31.97 4.43 -2.20
N ASN A 395 -30.74 4.95 -2.27
CA ASN A 395 -30.41 6.07 -3.17
C ASN A 395 -29.28 5.79 -4.17
N VAL A 396 -28.49 4.72 -4.01
CA VAL A 396 -27.36 4.47 -4.93
C VAL A 396 -27.84 3.62 -6.10
N LYS A 397 -27.61 4.14 -7.31
CA LYS A 397 -27.89 3.47 -8.59
C LYS A 397 -26.61 3.37 -9.40
N TYR A 398 -26.61 2.49 -10.39
CA TYR A 398 -25.47 2.29 -11.28
C TYR A 398 -25.86 2.59 -12.72
N VAL A 399 -24.96 3.26 -13.43
CA VAL A 399 -25.04 3.46 -14.87
C VAL A 399 -23.91 2.68 -15.53
N MET A 400 -24.24 1.89 -16.55
CA MET A 400 -23.22 1.28 -17.40
C MET A 400 -22.63 2.36 -18.29
N PRO A 401 -21.30 2.58 -18.27
CA PRO A 401 -20.69 3.50 -19.21
C PRO A 401 -20.91 3.01 -20.65
N PRO A 402 -21.10 3.93 -21.61
CA PRO A 402 -21.33 3.56 -22.99
C PRO A 402 -20.16 2.74 -23.53
N VAL A 403 -20.45 1.64 -24.21
CA VAL A 403 -19.43 0.86 -24.93
C VAL A 403 -18.88 1.76 -26.04
N PRO A 404 -17.54 1.95 -26.14
CA PRO A 404 -16.97 2.70 -27.26
C PRO A 404 -17.49 2.12 -28.58
N GLN A 405 -18.04 2.96 -29.45
CA GLN A 405 -18.34 2.53 -30.82
C GLN A 405 -17.00 2.31 -31.53
N GLU A 406 -16.81 1.12 -32.09
CA GLU A 406 -15.62 0.72 -32.87
C GLU A 406 -15.44 1.56 -34.14
#